data_AF-G9PBV7-F1
#
_entry.id   AF-G9PBV7-F1
#
_cell.length_a   1.000
_cell.length_b   1.000
_cell.length_c   1.000
_cell.angle_alpha   90.00
_cell.angle_beta   90.00
_cell.angle_gamma   90.00
#
_symmetry.space_group_name_H-M   'P 1'
#
loop_
_entity.id
_entity.type
_entity.pdbx_description
1 polymer ?
#
loop_
_entity_poly.entity_id
_entity_poly.type
_entity_poly.pdbx_seq_one_letter_code
_entity_poly.pdbx_strand_id
1 'polypeptide(L)'
;MRYSRLLHQLLGKGRWHYWRHDQKSAILQLPLDILLLITDNLALHDKFLLSHTCKALRQVLLQDWDIKLPQLSFEHQIAFWVGLAYTLPNRWVCLKCCKLHPINTSDVPAAFTLVRYNRTVPCLLEISRGIETSHYSIQHYHIQLALKLSRLGNIYQQYLGALMQTFTRTLCPHMRIIGGLMGSRSSKKSSINVIVHWCKIMSPREGSILLKEATLLEDGVELAYDSPGQWVFNSCLHCLTDFAVIISTDKRKAIIRAWHDFGIEGSPLDASWKAHVKAKDEQYWFDVVGLHLDYTHGSIRELWSEDVSHGTGTSHAKVRSVFTKLIDGWSKV
;
A
#
# COMPACT_ATOMS: atom_id res chain seq x y z
N MET A 1 -11.94 -20.14 24.01
CA MET A 1 -12.50 -19.20 25.00
C MET A 1 -11.99 -17.75 24.94
N ARG A 2 -10.94 -17.39 24.18
CA ARG A 2 -10.34 -16.04 24.25
C ARG A 2 -10.78 -15.06 23.15
N TYR A 3 -11.17 -15.51 21.96
CA TYR A 3 -11.51 -14.58 20.86
C TYR A 3 -12.95 -14.08 20.98
N SER A 4 -13.92 -14.97 21.21
CA SER A 4 -15.33 -14.60 21.34
C SER A 4 -15.60 -13.57 22.46
N ARG A 5 -15.00 -13.75 23.66
CA ARG A 5 -15.17 -12.81 24.79
C ARG A 5 -14.51 -11.46 24.54
N LEU A 6 -13.29 -11.45 23.97
CA LEU A 6 -12.59 -10.22 23.63
C LEU A 6 -13.38 -9.45 22.57
N LEU A 7 -13.85 -10.14 21.52
CA LEU A 7 -14.62 -9.54 20.42
C LEU A 7 -15.99 -9.03 20.86
N HIS A 8 -16.67 -9.73 21.78
CA HIS A 8 -17.89 -9.22 22.41
C HIS A 8 -17.67 -7.94 23.21
N GLN A 9 -16.48 -7.76 23.82
CA GLN A 9 -16.10 -6.49 24.45
C GLN A 9 -15.75 -5.43 23.40
N LEU A 10 -15.17 -5.81 22.26
CA LEU A 10 -14.76 -4.88 21.19
C LEU A 10 -15.93 -4.27 20.41
N LEU A 11 -16.98 -5.05 20.13
CA LEU A 11 -18.17 -4.55 19.43
C LEU A 11 -19.06 -3.66 20.31
N GLY A 12 -18.69 -3.51 21.60
CA GLY A 12 -19.43 -2.73 22.57
C GLY A 12 -20.78 -3.37 22.95
N LYS A 13 -21.22 -3.14 24.19
CA LYS A 13 -22.66 -3.17 24.47
C LYS A 13 -23.21 -1.93 23.79
N GLY A 14 -23.70 -2.05 22.55
CA GLY A 14 -24.32 -0.94 21.84
C GLY A 14 -25.26 -0.18 22.80
N ARG A 15 -25.10 1.14 22.90
CA ARG A 15 -26.10 1.96 23.59
C ARG A 15 -27.40 1.76 22.81
N TRP A 16 -28.32 1.01 23.40
CA TRP A 16 -29.66 0.82 22.87
C TRP A 16 -30.35 2.18 22.97
N HIS A 17 -30.20 3.00 21.92
CA HIS A 17 -31.16 4.06 21.69
C HIS A 17 -32.52 3.39 21.55
N TYR A 18 -33.49 3.87 22.33
CA TYR A 18 -34.86 3.38 22.41
C TYR A 18 -35.51 3.56 21.03
N TRP A 19 -35.33 2.58 20.14
CA TRP A 19 -35.97 2.56 18.84
C TRP A 19 -37.40 2.06 19.00
N ARG A 20 -38.32 2.91 18.56
CA ARG A 20 -39.76 2.72 18.47
C ARG A 20 -40.10 1.31 17.97
N HIS A 21 -40.83 0.55 18.79
CA HIS A 21 -41.39 -0.75 18.43
C HIS A 21 -42.41 -0.59 17.30
N ASP A 22 -42.04 -0.89 16.05
CA ASP A 22 -42.92 -1.64 15.12
C ASP A 22 -42.30 -1.99 13.75
N GLN A 23 -41.04 -1.62 13.48
CA GLN A 23 -40.45 -1.96 12.18
C GLN A 23 -39.77 -3.34 12.24
N LYS A 24 -40.53 -4.39 11.92
CA LYS A 24 -39.97 -5.73 11.70
C LYS A 24 -38.89 -5.63 10.62
N SER A 25 -37.65 -5.97 10.96
CA SER A 25 -36.51 -5.94 10.03
C SER A 25 -36.79 -6.78 8.78
N ALA A 26 -36.73 -6.17 7.59
CA ALA A 26 -37.06 -6.83 6.32
C ALA A 26 -36.21 -8.08 6.07
N ILE A 27 -34.94 -8.08 6.49
CA ILE A 27 -34.04 -9.24 6.32
C ILE A 27 -34.50 -10.46 7.13
N LEU A 28 -35.15 -10.23 8.28
CA LEU A 28 -35.68 -11.31 9.14
C LEU A 28 -37.05 -11.82 8.67
N GLN A 29 -37.67 -11.16 7.69
CA GLN A 29 -38.91 -11.61 7.06
C GLN A 29 -38.63 -12.47 5.82
N LEU A 30 -37.37 -12.55 5.37
CA LEU A 30 -37.00 -13.40 4.25
C LEU A 30 -37.17 -14.88 4.62
N PRO A 31 -37.59 -15.72 3.65
CA PRO A 31 -37.51 -17.16 3.78
C PRO A 31 -36.08 -17.62 4.14
N LEU A 32 -35.97 -18.69 4.95
CA LEU A 32 -34.68 -19.16 5.48
C LEU A 32 -33.69 -19.56 4.38
N ASP A 33 -34.17 -20.16 3.31
CA ASP A 33 -33.39 -20.52 2.11
C ASP A 33 -32.76 -19.30 1.44
N ILE A 34 -33.52 -18.20 1.28
CA ILE A 34 -32.98 -16.94 0.75
C ILE A 34 -31.94 -16.34 1.70
N LEU A 35 -32.21 -16.39 3.01
CA LEU A 35 -31.25 -15.90 4.00
C LEU A 35 -29.96 -16.72 3.97
N LEU A 36 -30.04 -18.04 3.82
CA LEU A 36 -28.87 -18.92 3.68
C LEU A 36 -28.07 -18.57 2.41
N LEU A 37 -28.73 -18.39 1.27
CA LEU A 37 -28.09 -17.95 0.02
C LEU A 37 -27.36 -16.62 0.19
N ILE A 38 -27.97 -15.64 0.86
CA ILE A 38 -27.29 -14.37 1.18
C ILE A 38 -26.06 -14.64 2.04
N THR A 39 -26.23 -15.39 3.13
CA THR A 39 -25.13 -15.63 4.08
C THR A 39 -23.99 -16.46 3.49
N ASP A 40 -24.26 -17.33 2.52
CA ASP A 40 -23.24 -18.13 1.85
C ASP A 40 -22.31 -17.29 0.99
N ASN A 41 -22.82 -16.19 0.43
CA ASN A 41 -22.07 -15.23 -0.37
C ASN A 41 -21.33 -14.17 0.46
N LEU A 42 -21.49 -14.15 1.79
CA LEU A 42 -20.78 -13.20 2.66
C LEU A 42 -19.33 -13.61 2.93
N ALA A 43 -18.44 -12.63 3.04
CA ALA A 43 -17.10 -12.87 3.54
C ALA A 43 -17.13 -13.32 5.00
N LEU A 44 -16.08 -14.00 5.46
CA LEU A 44 -16.08 -14.60 6.78
C LEU A 44 -16.25 -13.58 7.92
N HIS A 45 -15.68 -12.40 7.78
CA HIS A 45 -15.82 -11.31 8.75
C HIS A 45 -17.23 -10.70 8.74
N ASP A 46 -17.90 -10.66 7.59
CA ASP A 46 -19.28 -10.21 7.47
C ASP A 46 -20.24 -11.19 8.13
N LYS A 47 -20.02 -12.50 7.94
CA LYS A 47 -20.77 -13.54 8.68
C LYS A 47 -20.58 -13.35 10.18
N PHE A 48 -19.37 -13.06 10.63
CA PHE A 48 -19.09 -12.78 12.04
C PHE A 48 -19.84 -11.54 12.53
N LEU A 49 -19.73 -10.41 11.83
CA LEU A 49 -20.44 -9.18 12.20
C LEU A 49 -21.95 -9.40 12.23
N LEU A 50 -22.50 -10.04 11.20
CA LEU A 50 -23.93 -10.32 11.08
C LEU A 50 -24.42 -11.22 12.22
N SER A 51 -23.65 -12.23 12.64
CA SER A 51 -23.99 -13.10 13.78
C SER A 51 -24.04 -12.35 15.12
N HIS A 52 -23.46 -11.15 15.20
CA HIS A 52 -23.46 -10.32 16.41
C HIS A 52 -24.54 -9.23 16.39
N THR A 53 -25.34 -9.11 15.33
CA THR A 53 -26.40 -8.09 15.25
C THR A 53 -27.66 -8.49 16.01
N CYS A 54 -28.14 -9.73 15.88
CA CYS A 54 -29.33 -10.20 16.58
C CYS A 54 -29.30 -11.71 16.86
N LYS A 55 -30.18 -12.18 17.74
CA LYS A 55 -30.27 -13.62 18.12
C LYS A 55 -30.63 -14.52 16.93
N ALA A 56 -31.52 -14.08 16.05
CA ALA A 56 -31.94 -14.86 14.89
C ALA A 56 -30.80 -15.08 13.90
N LEU A 57 -30.08 -14.03 13.52
CA LEU A 57 -28.92 -14.13 12.63
C LEU A 57 -27.76 -14.89 13.28
N ARG A 58 -27.60 -14.78 14.61
CA ARG A 58 -26.67 -15.62 15.36
C ARG A 58 -27.01 -17.10 15.27
N GLN A 59 -28.29 -17.45 15.27
CA GLN A 59 -28.75 -18.84 15.13
C GLN A 59 -28.53 -19.34 13.70
N VAL A 60 -28.81 -18.53 12.68
CA VAL A 60 -28.59 -18.90 11.28
C VAL A 60 -27.10 -19.09 10.98
N LEU A 61 -26.25 -18.21 11.51
CA LEU A 61 -24.81 -18.21 11.30
C LEU A 61 -24.06 -18.97 12.40
N LEU A 62 -24.69 -19.95 13.06
CA LEU A 62 -24.11 -20.71 14.17
C LEU A 62 -22.73 -21.23 13.80
N GLN A 63 -21.72 -20.55 14.32
CA GLN A 63 -20.33 -20.80 14.01
C GLN A 63 -19.52 -20.62 15.28
N ASP A 64 -18.79 -21.65 15.67
CA ASP A 64 -17.82 -21.52 16.76
C ASP A 64 -16.56 -20.83 16.22
N TRP A 65 -16.55 -19.51 16.33
CA TRP A 65 -15.43 -18.68 15.92
C TRP A 65 -14.14 -18.96 16.68
N ASP A 66 -14.23 -19.48 17.92
CA ASP A 66 -13.04 -19.86 18.70
C ASP A 66 -12.37 -21.12 18.14
N ILE A 67 -13.13 -21.98 17.44
CA ILE A 67 -12.63 -23.18 16.76
C ILE A 67 -12.26 -22.87 15.31
N LYS A 68 -13.12 -22.15 14.58
CA LYS A 68 -12.96 -21.91 13.15
C LYS A 68 -11.78 -21.01 12.83
N LEU A 69 -11.59 -19.91 13.58
CA LEU A 69 -10.51 -18.95 13.26
C LEU A 69 -9.11 -19.57 13.31
N PRO A 70 -8.74 -20.35 14.36
CA PRO A 70 -7.44 -21.02 14.38
C PRO A 70 -7.22 -22.07 13.27
N GLN A 71 -8.29 -22.60 12.67
CA GLN A 71 -8.21 -23.59 11.59
C GLN A 71 -7.95 -22.96 10.21
N LEU A 72 -8.13 -21.66 10.07
CA LEU A 72 -7.87 -20.95 8.82
C LEU A 72 -6.38 -20.84 8.55
N SER A 73 -6.00 -20.78 7.28
CA SER A 73 -4.62 -20.38 6.91
C SER A 73 -4.32 -18.97 7.41
N PHE A 74 -3.04 -18.64 7.55
CA PHE A 74 -2.61 -17.33 8.02
C PHE A 74 -3.20 -16.18 7.17
N GLU A 75 -3.22 -16.33 5.85
CA GLU A 75 -3.78 -15.36 4.91
C GLU A 75 -5.27 -15.13 5.16
N HIS A 76 -6.03 -16.21 5.36
CA HIS A 76 -7.46 -16.14 5.65
C HIS A 76 -7.75 -15.55 7.04
N GLN A 77 -6.90 -15.81 8.04
CA GLN A 77 -7.00 -15.15 9.33
C GLN A 77 -6.74 -13.64 9.21
N ILE A 78 -5.71 -13.23 8.48
CA ILE A 78 -5.42 -11.81 8.24
C ILE A 78 -6.58 -11.15 7.49
N ALA A 79 -7.11 -11.77 6.43
CA ALA A 79 -8.26 -11.25 5.70
C ALA A 79 -9.50 -11.08 6.59
N PHE A 80 -9.77 -12.04 7.48
CA PHE A 80 -10.83 -11.94 8.49
C PHE A 80 -10.62 -10.73 9.40
N TRP A 81 -9.43 -10.57 9.97
CA TRP A 81 -9.14 -9.48 10.88
C TRP A 81 -9.13 -8.11 10.19
N VAL A 82 -8.71 -8.04 8.92
CA VAL A 82 -8.69 -6.81 8.12
C VAL A 82 -10.11 -6.32 7.88
N GLY A 83 -11.01 -7.21 7.46
CA GLY A 83 -12.43 -6.88 7.30
C GLY A 83 -13.07 -6.41 8.61
N LEU A 84 -12.71 -7.04 9.73
CA LEU A 84 -13.19 -6.56 11.03
C LEU A 84 -12.59 -5.21 11.42
N ALA A 85 -11.29 -4.99 11.20
CA ALA A 85 -10.61 -3.72 11.46
C ALA A 85 -11.22 -2.57 10.67
N TYR A 86 -11.65 -2.81 9.42
CA TYR A 86 -12.31 -1.82 8.58
C TYR A 86 -13.50 -1.16 9.31
N THR A 87 -14.31 -1.96 10.01
CA THR A 87 -15.47 -1.47 10.79
C THR A 87 -15.11 -0.87 12.15
N LEU A 88 -13.86 -1.01 12.60
CA LEU A 88 -13.40 -0.59 13.93
C LEU A 88 -12.42 0.59 13.79
N PRO A 89 -12.88 1.84 13.97
CA PRO A 89 -12.10 3.04 13.65
C PRO A 89 -10.83 3.21 14.47
N ASN A 90 -10.83 2.70 15.70
CA ASN A 90 -9.74 2.81 16.66
C ASN A 90 -8.86 1.55 16.71
N ARG A 91 -8.91 0.70 15.68
CA ARG A 91 -8.15 -0.56 15.63
C ARG A 91 -7.51 -0.84 14.28
N TRP A 92 -6.44 -1.63 14.33
CA TRP A 92 -5.69 -2.12 13.18
C TRP A 92 -5.24 -3.57 13.39
N VAL A 93 -4.90 -4.26 12.29
CA VAL A 93 -4.49 -5.68 12.32
C VAL A 93 -2.97 -5.81 12.37
N CYS A 94 -2.45 -6.52 13.37
CA CYS A 94 -1.05 -6.87 13.42
C CYS A 94 -0.77 -8.17 12.66
N LEU A 95 0.09 -8.09 11.66
CA LEU A 95 0.57 -9.26 10.90
C LEU A 95 1.31 -10.28 11.75
N LYS A 96 2.03 -9.82 12.77
CA LYS A 96 2.91 -10.68 13.58
C LYS A 96 2.13 -11.59 14.51
N CYS A 97 1.12 -11.06 15.19
CA CYS A 97 0.34 -11.82 16.16
C CYS A 97 -1.05 -12.21 15.64
N CYS A 98 -1.43 -11.72 14.45
CA CYS A 98 -2.71 -11.95 13.80
C CYS A 98 -3.90 -11.53 14.70
N LYS A 99 -3.84 -10.33 15.29
CA LYS A 99 -4.87 -9.77 16.19
C LYS A 99 -5.12 -8.29 15.93
N LEU A 100 -6.24 -7.81 16.45
CA LEU A 100 -6.57 -6.38 16.48
C LEU A 100 -5.90 -5.68 17.66
N HIS A 101 -5.21 -4.58 17.37
CA HIS A 101 -4.64 -3.69 18.36
C HIS A 101 -5.35 -2.33 18.37
N PRO A 102 -5.42 -1.66 19.52
CA PRO A 102 -5.83 -0.27 19.55
C PRO A 102 -4.81 0.60 18.80
N ILE A 103 -5.26 1.72 18.27
CA ILE A 103 -4.37 2.77 17.75
C ILE A 103 -3.51 3.30 18.90
N ASN A 104 -2.23 3.50 18.62
CA ASN A 104 -1.33 4.29 19.43
C ASN A 104 -1.09 5.62 18.70
N THR A 105 -1.59 6.74 19.22
CA THR A 105 -1.47 8.05 18.55
C THR A 105 -0.05 8.60 18.53
N SER A 106 0.87 8.01 19.31
CA SER A 106 2.30 8.31 19.23
C SER A 106 3.01 7.52 18.13
N ASP A 107 2.34 6.52 17.53
CA ASP A 107 2.86 5.74 16.42
C ASP A 107 2.55 6.44 15.10
N VAL A 108 3.46 7.33 14.73
CA VAL A 108 3.42 8.10 13.49
C VAL A 108 4.69 7.83 12.69
N PRO A 109 4.65 7.90 11.35
CA PRO A 109 5.80 7.59 10.52
C PRO A 109 7.09 8.34 10.90
N ALA A 110 6.98 9.62 11.28
CA ALA A 110 8.12 10.46 11.69
C ALA A 110 8.70 10.12 13.07
N ALA A 111 7.95 9.41 13.93
CA ALA A 111 8.40 9.01 15.26
C ALA A 111 9.09 7.63 15.27
N PHE A 112 9.49 7.13 14.10
CA PHE A 112 10.03 5.78 13.94
C PHE A 112 11.15 5.43 14.92
N THR A 113 12.12 6.32 15.12
CA THR A 113 13.25 6.06 16.03
C THR A 113 12.78 5.89 17.47
N LEU A 114 11.88 6.77 17.95
CA LEU A 114 11.31 6.70 19.29
C LEU A 114 10.50 5.41 19.48
N VAL A 115 9.64 5.08 18.52
CA VAL A 115 8.80 3.89 18.56
C VAL A 115 9.64 2.60 18.56
N ARG A 116 10.71 2.56 17.75
CA ARG A 116 11.59 1.41 17.61
C ARG A 116 12.24 1.01 18.93
N TYR A 117 12.69 1.97 19.72
CA TYR A 117 13.39 1.69 20.99
C TYR A 117 12.44 1.57 22.18
N ASN A 118 11.28 2.22 22.15
CA ASN A 118 10.45 2.38 23.35
C ASN A 118 9.41 1.27 23.57
N ARG A 119 9.36 0.22 22.72
CA ARG A 119 8.40 -0.92 22.80
C ARG A 119 6.91 -0.52 22.98
N THR A 120 6.56 0.73 22.67
CA THR A 120 5.24 1.30 22.93
C THR A 120 4.19 0.81 21.94
N VAL A 121 4.60 0.20 20.82
CA VAL A 121 3.68 -0.41 19.85
C VAL A 121 3.49 -1.89 20.19
N PRO A 122 2.23 -2.34 20.32
CA PRO A 122 1.92 -3.75 20.57
C PRO A 122 2.54 -4.66 19.51
N CYS A 123 3.15 -5.75 19.97
CA CYS A 123 3.83 -6.74 19.11
C CYS A 123 4.91 -6.08 18.23
N LEU A 124 6.09 -5.78 18.83
CA LEU A 124 7.33 -5.29 18.19
C LEU A 124 7.27 -5.33 16.66
N LEU A 125 7.16 -4.16 16.02
CA LEU A 125 7.03 -3.98 14.58
C LEU A 125 7.96 -4.96 13.84
N GLU A 126 7.38 -5.71 12.91
CA GLU A 126 8.19 -6.44 11.93
C GLU A 126 8.64 -5.45 10.86
N ILE A 127 9.71 -4.71 11.21
CA ILE A 127 10.41 -3.64 10.46
C ILE A 127 10.49 -3.92 8.95
N SER A 128 10.71 -5.18 8.58
CA SER A 128 10.87 -5.60 7.20
C SER A 128 9.61 -5.58 6.33
N ARG A 129 8.46 -5.15 6.87
CA ARG A 129 7.19 -5.10 6.15
C ARG A 129 6.72 -3.66 5.90
N GLY A 130 7.58 -2.68 6.19
CA GLY A 130 7.33 -1.26 5.97
C GLY A 130 8.33 -0.61 5.03
N ILE A 131 8.05 0.65 4.70
CA ILE A 131 8.92 1.50 3.90
C ILE A 131 9.74 2.36 4.85
N GLU A 132 11.05 2.07 4.94
CA GLU A 132 11.91 2.65 5.96
C GLU A 132 12.98 3.59 5.40
N THR A 133 13.23 4.66 6.15
CA THR A 133 14.37 5.56 6.02
C THR A 133 14.94 5.86 7.41
N SER A 134 16.05 6.59 7.50
CA SER A 134 16.75 6.84 8.77
C SER A 134 15.89 7.49 9.86
N HIS A 135 14.85 8.26 9.50
CA HIS A 135 13.99 8.98 10.44
C HIS A 135 12.49 8.82 10.18
N TYR A 136 12.11 7.96 9.24
CA TYR A 136 10.74 7.86 8.80
C TYR A 136 10.39 6.44 8.35
N SER A 137 9.34 5.84 8.90
CA SER A 137 8.90 4.48 8.56
C SER A 137 7.38 4.43 8.38
N ILE A 138 6.94 4.09 7.17
CA ILE A 138 5.53 3.83 6.88
C ILE A 138 5.28 2.33 6.97
N GLN A 139 4.26 1.97 7.73
CA GLN A 139 3.72 0.62 7.78
C GLN A 139 2.36 0.60 7.10
N HIS A 140 1.91 -0.57 6.65
CA HIS A 140 0.62 -0.71 5.98
C HIS A 140 -0.53 -0.16 6.82
N TYR A 141 -0.52 -0.41 8.14
CA TYR A 141 -1.58 0.08 9.02
C TYR A 141 -1.59 1.61 9.15
N HIS A 142 -0.47 2.32 8.95
CA HIS A 142 -0.48 3.78 8.87
C HIS A 142 -1.33 4.28 7.70
N ILE A 143 -1.24 3.61 6.54
CA ILE A 143 -2.05 3.92 5.36
C ILE A 143 -3.53 3.63 5.65
N GLN A 144 -3.83 2.44 6.19
CA GLN A 144 -5.21 2.07 6.55
C GLN A 144 -5.83 3.06 7.53
N LEU A 145 -5.07 3.49 8.55
CA LEU A 145 -5.54 4.46 9.53
C LEU A 145 -5.73 5.84 8.92
N ALA A 146 -4.82 6.31 8.07
CA ALA A 146 -4.96 7.59 7.39
C ALA A 146 -6.24 7.64 6.53
N LEU A 147 -6.48 6.61 5.72
CA LEU A 147 -7.69 6.49 4.88
C LEU A 147 -8.96 6.43 5.75
N LYS A 148 -8.94 5.62 6.81
CA LYS A 148 -10.10 5.43 7.68
C LYS A 148 -10.46 6.69 8.44
N LEU A 149 -9.46 7.34 9.05
CA LEU A 149 -9.64 8.57 9.82
C LEU A 149 -10.05 9.75 8.91
N SER A 150 -9.57 9.79 7.67
CA SER A 150 -10.01 10.79 6.69
C SER A 150 -11.52 10.73 6.42
N ARG A 151 -12.12 9.53 6.39
CA ARG A 151 -13.57 9.36 6.20
C ARG A 151 -14.40 9.68 7.45
N LEU A 152 -13.83 9.50 8.64
CA LEU A 152 -14.54 9.66 9.91
C LEU A 152 -14.65 11.13 10.37
N GLY A 153 -14.01 12.06 9.67
CA GLY A 153 -14.04 13.48 10.00
C GLY A 153 -13.33 13.78 11.32
N ASN A 154 -13.91 14.62 12.18
CA ASN A 154 -13.26 15.32 13.30
C ASN A 154 -12.66 14.47 14.44
N ILE A 155 -12.58 13.15 14.31
CA ILE A 155 -11.98 12.26 15.31
C ILE A 155 -10.48 12.07 14.98
N TYR A 156 -9.60 12.20 15.97
CA TYR A 156 -8.15 12.01 15.81
C TYR A 156 -7.47 12.92 14.77
N GLN A 157 -7.96 14.15 14.55
CA GLN A 157 -7.43 15.07 13.53
C GLN A 157 -5.93 15.38 13.67
N GLN A 158 -5.44 15.56 14.90
CA GLN A 158 -4.00 15.76 15.14
C GLN A 158 -3.18 14.54 14.71
N TYR A 159 -3.69 13.33 14.99
CA TYR A 159 -3.02 12.09 14.61
C TYR A 159 -3.08 11.88 13.09
N LEU A 160 -4.23 12.14 12.45
CA LEU A 160 -4.35 12.10 10.99
C LEU A 160 -3.36 13.07 10.33
N GLY A 161 -3.27 14.32 10.81
CA GLY A 161 -2.30 15.30 10.30
C GLY A 161 -0.86 14.81 10.44
N ALA A 162 -0.52 14.12 11.53
CA ALA A 162 0.80 13.52 11.71
C ALA A 162 1.05 12.30 10.80
N LEU A 163 0.03 11.49 10.51
CA LEU A 163 0.11 10.38 9.55
C LEU A 163 0.30 10.88 8.11
N MET A 164 -0.32 12.01 7.76
CA MET A 164 -0.28 12.62 6.43
C MET A 164 0.91 13.58 6.23
N GLN A 165 1.80 13.71 7.22
CA GLN A 165 2.93 14.63 7.14
C GLN A 165 3.86 14.28 5.97
N THR A 166 4.24 15.29 5.19
CA THR A 166 5.20 15.13 4.09
C THR A 166 6.58 14.71 4.59
N PHE A 167 7.27 13.88 3.83
CA PHE A 167 8.59 13.37 4.18
C PHE A 167 9.48 13.20 2.95
N THR A 168 10.79 13.15 3.17
CA THR A 168 11.79 12.94 2.10
C THR A 168 12.24 11.49 2.10
N ARG A 169 12.20 10.83 0.94
CA ARG A 169 12.68 9.46 0.77
C ARG A 169 13.20 9.18 -0.63
N THR A 170 13.81 8.01 -0.80
CA THR A 170 14.01 7.38 -2.12
C THR A 170 12.67 7.14 -2.79
N LEU A 171 12.56 7.36 -4.11
CA LEU A 171 11.27 7.28 -4.83
C LEU A 171 10.52 5.97 -4.55
N CYS A 172 11.16 4.85 -4.80
CA CYS A 172 10.66 3.51 -4.48
C CYS A 172 11.87 2.56 -4.32
N PRO A 173 11.67 1.32 -3.82
CA PRO A 173 12.76 0.33 -3.71
C PRO A 173 13.46 0.05 -5.05
N HIS A 174 12.72 0.12 -6.16
CA HIS A 174 13.20 -0.18 -7.52
C HIS A 174 14.12 0.89 -8.13
N MET A 175 13.96 2.16 -7.73
CA MET A 175 14.65 3.31 -8.37
C MET A 175 15.62 4.00 -7.41
N ARG A 176 16.38 3.20 -6.65
CA ARG A 176 17.37 3.74 -5.71
C ARG A 176 18.60 4.25 -6.46
N ILE A 177 19.07 5.45 -6.10
CA ILE A 177 20.38 5.98 -6.49
C ILE A 177 21.39 5.60 -5.40
N ILE A 178 22.47 4.91 -5.79
CA ILE A 178 23.54 4.49 -4.87
C ILE A 178 24.86 5.10 -5.34
N GLY A 179 25.53 5.89 -4.50
CA GLY A 179 26.85 6.45 -4.84
C GLY A 179 26.83 7.48 -5.97
N GLY A 180 25.75 8.26 -6.08
CA GLY A 180 25.55 9.25 -7.16
C GLY A 180 25.05 8.62 -8.47
N LEU A 181 24.73 9.44 -9.49
CA LEU A 181 24.14 8.97 -10.75
C LEU A 181 25.04 7.97 -11.49
N MET A 182 26.31 8.35 -11.71
CA MET A 182 27.28 7.51 -12.43
C MET A 182 27.64 6.24 -11.67
N GLY A 183 27.82 6.34 -10.34
CA GLY A 183 28.08 5.19 -9.47
C GLY A 183 26.91 4.21 -9.47
N SER A 184 25.68 4.73 -9.38
CA SER A 184 24.45 3.95 -9.38
C SER A 184 24.28 3.19 -10.70
N ARG A 185 24.39 3.89 -11.84
CA ARG A 185 24.27 3.29 -13.17
C ARG A 185 25.34 2.21 -13.40
N SER A 186 26.58 2.47 -13.03
CA SER A 186 27.69 1.51 -13.17
C SER A 186 27.48 0.27 -12.29
N SER A 187 27.02 0.48 -11.05
CA SER A 187 26.70 -0.60 -10.11
C SER A 187 25.57 -1.49 -10.65
N LYS A 188 24.45 -0.89 -11.09
CA LYS A 188 23.32 -1.61 -11.69
C LYS A 188 23.72 -2.41 -12.93
N LYS A 189 24.47 -1.79 -13.85
CA LYS A 189 25.01 -2.46 -15.05
C LYS A 189 25.90 -3.65 -14.68
N SER A 190 26.79 -3.48 -13.71
CA SER A 190 27.66 -4.56 -13.24
C SER A 190 26.86 -5.74 -12.68
N SER A 191 25.89 -5.49 -11.81
CA SER A 191 25.06 -6.56 -11.26
C SER A 191 24.25 -7.31 -12.33
N ILE A 192 23.64 -6.60 -13.29
CA ILE A 192 22.91 -7.25 -14.39
C ILE A 192 23.86 -8.10 -15.24
N ASN A 193 25.05 -7.60 -15.56
CA ASN A 193 26.03 -8.37 -16.33
C ASN A 193 26.44 -9.67 -15.62
N VAL A 194 26.57 -9.65 -14.28
CA VAL A 194 26.80 -10.87 -13.49
C VAL A 194 25.63 -11.84 -13.66
N ILE A 195 24.39 -11.38 -13.57
CA ILE A 195 23.20 -12.23 -13.69
C ILE A 195 23.10 -12.86 -15.10
N VAL A 196 23.29 -12.05 -16.15
CA VAL A 196 23.22 -12.49 -17.56
C VAL A 196 24.32 -13.49 -17.86
N HIS A 197 25.58 -13.18 -17.52
CA HIS A 197 26.72 -13.95 -18.01
C HIS A 197 27.19 -15.04 -17.06
N TRP A 198 27.12 -14.81 -15.75
CA TRP A 198 27.64 -15.74 -14.74
C TRP A 198 26.56 -16.67 -14.21
N CYS A 199 25.39 -16.12 -13.87
CA CYS A 199 24.29 -16.94 -13.36
C CYS A 199 23.46 -17.59 -14.47
N LYS A 200 23.48 -17.04 -15.70
CA LYS A 200 22.67 -17.49 -16.85
C LYS A 200 21.17 -17.55 -16.53
N ILE A 201 20.70 -16.68 -15.63
CA ILE A 201 19.29 -16.62 -15.22
C ILE A 201 18.44 -15.94 -16.29
N MET A 202 19.05 -15.08 -17.11
CA MET A 202 18.37 -14.30 -18.15
C MET A 202 19.24 -14.18 -19.40
N SER A 203 18.59 -13.98 -20.54
CA SER A 203 19.25 -13.68 -21.81
C SER A 203 19.86 -12.27 -21.81
N PRO A 204 20.84 -11.99 -22.69
CA PRO A 204 21.38 -10.65 -22.86
C PRO A 204 20.32 -9.59 -23.22
N ARG A 205 19.27 -10.00 -23.95
CA ARG A 205 18.17 -9.11 -24.33
C ARG A 205 17.35 -8.72 -23.10
N GLU A 206 16.98 -9.69 -22.26
CA GLU A 206 16.27 -9.44 -20.99
C GLU A 206 17.10 -8.58 -20.04
N GLY A 207 18.40 -8.84 -19.94
CA GLY A 207 19.31 -8.01 -19.15
C GLY A 207 19.37 -6.55 -19.63
N SER A 208 19.38 -6.33 -20.95
CA SER A 208 19.34 -4.96 -21.50
C SER A 208 18.01 -4.25 -21.24
N ILE A 209 16.90 -4.98 -21.19
CA ILE A 209 15.58 -4.43 -20.84
C ILE A 209 15.63 -4.01 -19.37
N LEU A 210 15.93 -4.95 -18.47
CA LEU A 210 16.01 -4.71 -17.03
C LEU A 210 16.94 -3.55 -16.67
N LEU A 211 18.06 -3.39 -17.39
CA LEU A 211 18.97 -2.26 -17.17
C LEU A 211 18.29 -0.92 -17.41
N LYS A 212 17.55 -0.78 -18.52
CA LYS A 212 16.81 0.45 -18.82
C LYS A 212 15.73 0.74 -17.77
N GLU A 213 15.06 -0.30 -17.30
CA GLU A 213 14.04 -0.18 -16.25
C GLU A 213 14.67 0.29 -14.92
N ALA A 214 15.81 -0.32 -14.56
CA ALA A 214 16.53 -0.01 -13.34
C ALA A 214 17.18 1.39 -13.36
N THR A 215 17.56 1.91 -14.54
CA THR A 215 18.20 3.23 -14.69
C THR A 215 17.23 4.36 -15.03
N LEU A 216 15.92 4.10 -15.02
CA LEU A 216 14.91 5.06 -15.46
C LEU A 216 14.99 6.42 -14.74
N LEU A 217 15.32 6.42 -13.45
CA LEU A 217 15.50 7.65 -12.69
C LEU A 217 16.78 8.38 -13.11
N GLU A 218 17.90 7.67 -13.26
CA GLU A 218 19.14 8.26 -13.74
C GLU A 218 18.98 8.87 -15.13
N ASP A 219 18.31 8.16 -16.04
CA ASP A 219 18.03 8.61 -17.41
C ASP A 219 17.10 9.83 -17.38
N GLY A 220 16.10 9.84 -16.50
CA GLY A 220 15.21 10.99 -16.31
C GLY A 220 15.94 12.24 -15.77
N VAL A 221 16.92 12.06 -14.89
CA VAL A 221 17.75 13.17 -14.38
C VAL A 221 18.67 13.73 -15.46
N GLU A 222 19.28 12.87 -16.27
CA GLU A 222 20.13 13.27 -17.40
C GLU A 222 19.33 14.05 -18.44
N LEU A 223 18.15 13.54 -18.85
CA LEU A 223 17.24 14.25 -19.74
C LEU A 223 16.81 15.62 -19.20
N ALA A 224 16.51 15.70 -17.89
CA ALA A 224 16.13 16.96 -17.25
C ALA A 224 17.31 17.96 -17.18
N TYR A 225 18.55 17.46 -17.11
CA TYR A 225 19.75 18.28 -17.13
C TYR A 225 20.04 18.88 -18.52
N ASP A 226 19.70 18.13 -19.57
CA ASP A 226 19.78 18.58 -20.96
C ASP A 226 18.67 19.59 -21.31
N SER A 227 17.56 19.56 -20.57
CA SER A 227 16.42 20.48 -20.74
C SER A 227 16.04 21.22 -19.44
N PRO A 228 16.89 22.13 -18.91
CA PRO A 228 16.63 22.82 -17.65
C PRO A 228 15.33 23.62 -17.67
N GLY A 229 14.64 23.65 -16.53
CA GLY A 229 13.35 24.32 -16.38
C GLY A 229 12.16 23.51 -16.90
N GLN A 230 12.39 22.34 -17.51
CA GLN A 230 11.33 21.45 -17.99
C GLN A 230 11.18 20.22 -17.10
N TRP A 231 9.93 19.79 -16.90
CA TRP A 231 9.63 18.55 -16.19
C TRP A 231 9.79 17.35 -17.12
N VAL A 232 10.57 16.37 -16.66
CA VAL A 232 10.66 15.03 -17.25
C VAL A 232 9.82 14.08 -16.41
N PHE A 233 8.79 13.48 -17.02
CA PHE A 233 7.86 12.58 -16.34
C PHE A 233 8.17 11.12 -16.66
N ASN A 234 8.12 10.27 -15.64
CA ASN A 234 8.34 8.84 -15.76
C ASN A 234 7.53 8.08 -14.69
N SER A 235 7.56 6.75 -14.77
CA SER A 235 6.78 5.87 -13.91
C SER A 235 7.56 4.59 -13.62
N CYS A 236 7.49 4.08 -12.39
CA CYS A 236 8.10 2.81 -12.05
C CYS A 236 7.36 1.67 -12.75
N LEU A 237 8.11 0.70 -13.29
CA LEU A 237 7.54 -0.48 -13.94
C LEU A 237 7.16 -1.59 -12.95
N HIS A 238 7.55 -1.50 -11.67
CA HIS A 238 7.34 -2.57 -10.70
C HIS A 238 6.42 -2.19 -9.53
N CYS A 239 6.08 -0.90 -9.40
CA CYS A 239 5.14 -0.44 -8.38
C CYS A 239 4.33 0.73 -8.89
N LEU A 240 3.22 1.02 -8.21
CA LEU A 240 2.32 2.13 -8.50
C LEU A 240 2.96 3.46 -8.05
N THR A 241 4.03 3.85 -8.72
CA THR A 241 4.79 5.07 -8.44
C THR A 241 5.03 5.84 -9.72
N ASP A 242 4.44 7.02 -9.82
CA ASP A 242 4.81 8.00 -10.82
C ASP A 242 5.83 8.98 -10.25
N PHE A 243 6.67 9.56 -11.10
CA PHE A 243 7.59 10.60 -10.69
C PHE A 243 7.87 11.62 -11.78
N ALA A 244 8.40 12.75 -11.36
CA ALA A 244 8.80 13.83 -12.22
C ALA A 244 10.12 14.42 -11.73
N VAL A 245 10.99 14.78 -12.67
CA VAL A 245 12.29 15.38 -12.41
C VAL A 245 12.34 16.75 -13.10
N ILE A 246 12.84 17.75 -12.41
CA ILE A 246 13.18 19.05 -12.99
C ILE A 246 14.55 19.48 -12.49
N ILE A 247 15.37 19.99 -13.40
CA ILE A 247 16.60 20.71 -13.07
C ILE A 247 16.32 22.20 -13.18
N SER A 248 16.70 22.98 -12.17
CA SER A 248 16.57 24.44 -12.21
C SER A 248 17.33 25.03 -13.41
N THR A 249 16.91 26.19 -13.90
CA THR A 249 17.52 26.85 -15.07
C THR A 249 19.00 27.17 -14.86
N ASP A 250 19.42 27.41 -13.61
CA ASP A 250 20.83 27.60 -13.22
C ASP A 250 21.63 26.30 -13.06
N LYS A 251 20.98 25.13 -13.27
CA LYS A 251 21.53 23.77 -13.11
C LYS A 251 22.07 23.45 -11.72
N ARG A 252 21.72 24.23 -10.69
CA ARG A 252 22.21 24.03 -9.31
C ARG A 252 21.32 23.15 -8.45
N LYS A 253 20.05 22.98 -8.83
CA LYS A 253 19.06 22.27 -8.03
C LYS A 253 18.31 21.27 -8.88
N ALA A 254 18.33 20.01 -8.45
CA ALA A 254 17.42 18.98 -8.93
C ALA A 254 16.24 18.87 -7.96
N ILE A 255 15.03 18.83 -8.49
CA ILE A 255 13.82 18.53 -7.72
C ILE A 255 13.22 17.27 -8.32
N ILE A 256 13.02 16.27 -7.46
CA ILE A 256 12.32 15.03 -7.82
C ILE A 256 11.04 14.98 -7.00
N ARG A 257 9.91 14.84 -7.68
CA ARG A 257 8.60 14.61 -7.07
C ARG A 257 8.13 13.22 -7.41
N ALA A 258 7.52 12.53 -6.46
CA ALA A 258 6.96 11.20 -6.66
C ALA A 258 5.55 11.14 -6.07
N TRP A 259 4.70 10.39 -6.75
CA TRP A 259 3.33 10.10 -6.35
C TRP A 259 3.20 8.60 -6.19
N HIS A 260 2.73 8.17 -5.02
CA HIS A 260 2.64 6.77 -4.65
C HIS A 260 1.19 6.38 -4.44
N ASP A 261 0.79 5.28 -5.04
CA ASP A 261 -0.42 4.57 -4.62
C ASP A 261 -0.01 3.38 -3.76
N PHE A 262 -0.21 3.52 -2.44
CA PHE A 262 0.07 2.47 -1.47
C PHE A 262 -1.04 1.42 -1.36
N GLY A 263 -2.10 1.55 -2.17
CA GLY A 263 -3.29 0.73 -2.15
C GLY A 263 -4.38 1.27 -1.23
N ILE A 264 -5.42 0.46 -1.09
CA ILE A 264 -6.63 0.75 -0.31
C ILE A 264 -6.51 0.23 1.12
N GLU A 265 -7.61 0.25 1.89
CA GLU A 265 -7.66 -0.32 3.26
C GLU A 265 -7.62 -1.85 3.33
N GLY A 266 -7.09 -2.49 2.29
CA GLY A 266 -7.09 -3.93 2.07
C GLY A 266 -6.12 -4.68 2.96
N SER A 267 -5.68 -5.85 2.49
CA SER A 267 -4.75 -6.66 3.25
C SER A 267 -3.32 -6.11 3.13
N PRO A 268 -2.51 -6.11 4.21
CA PRO A 268 -1.06 -5.88 4.08
C PRO A 268 -0.33 -6.93 3.22
N LEU A 269 -1.03 -7.97 2.78
CA LEU A 269 -0.52 -8.96 1.82
C LEU A 269 -0.85 -8.60 0.37
N ASP A 270 -1.55 -7.48 0.13
CA ASP A 270 -1.89 -6.98 -1.20
C ASP A 270 -0.63 -6.66 -2.00
N ALA A 271 -0.65 -7.02 -3.30
CA ALA A 271 0.47 -6.80 -4.20
C ALA A 271 0.82 -5.31 -4.33
N SER A 272 -0.19 -4.43 -4.28
CA SER A 272 -0.03 -2.97 -4.35
C SER A 272 0.85 -2.47 -3.21
N TRP A 273 0.61 -2.93 -1.98
CA TRP A 273 1.45 -2.58 -0.83
C TRP A 273 2.82 -3.25 -0.89
N LYS A 274 2.85 -4.57 -1.18
CA LYS A 274 4.09 -5.35 -1.19
C LYS A 274 5.10 -4.84 -2.22
N ALA A 275 4.64 -4.27 -3.34
CA ALA A 275 5.49 -3.65 -4.34
C ALA A 275 6.28 -2.44 -3.81
N HIS A 276 5.84 -1.80 -2.71
CA HIS A 276 6.58 -0.67 -2.10
C HIS A 276 7.53 -1.09 -0.99
N VAL A 277 7.47 -2.34 -0.55
CA VAL A 277 8.18 -2.83 0.63
C VAL A 277 9.28 -3.78 0.20
N LYS A 278 10.47 -3.59 0.77
CA LYS A 278 11.60 -4.48 0.52
C LYS A 278 11.36 -5.83 1.20
N ALA A 279 11.53 -6.96 0.50
CA ALA A 279 11.37 -8.24 1.18
C ALA A 279 12.58 -8.53 2.11
N LYS A 280 12.32 -9.31 3.17
CA LYS A 280 13.27 -9.60 4.27
C LYS A 280 14.60 -10.17 3.80
N ASP A 281 14.55 -10.97 2.75
CA ASP A 281 15.67 -11.78 2.28
C ASP A 281 16.33 -11.17 1.03
N GLU A 282 15.88 -9.99 0.60
CA GLU A 282 16.42 -9.31 -0.58
C GLU A 282 17.70 -8.57 -0.20
N GLN A 283 18.82 -9.27 -0.29
CA GLN A 283 20.12 -8.69 -0.05
C GLN A 283 20.55 -7.82 -1.24
N TYR A 284 19.93 -8.01 -2.41
CA TYR A 284 20.29 -7.32 -3.64
C TYR A 284 19.15 -6.51 -4.23
N TRP A 285 19.49 -5.40 -4.90
CA TRP A 285 18.51 -4.54 -5.59
C TRP A 285 17.81 -5.24 -6.77
N PHE A 286 18.36 -6.38 -7.23
CA PHE A 286 17.81 -7.20 -8.31
C PHE A 286 16.90 -8.33 -7.84
N ASP A 287 16.86 -8.63 -6.53
CA ASP A 287 15.77 -9.47 -5.99
C ASP A 287 14.42 -8.73 -6.07
N VAL A 288 14.48 -7.44 -6.38
CA VAL A 288 13.35 -6.52 -6.58
C VAL A 288 12.82 -6.55 -8.02
N VAL A 289 12.98 -7.67 -8.76
CA VAL A 289 12.05 -8.00 -9.86
C VAL A 289 10.73 -8.39 -9.20
N GLY A 290 10.08 -7.41 -8.56
CA GLY A 290 8.78 -7.55 -7.97
C GLY A 290 7.74 -7.81 -9.06
N LEU A 291 6.57 -8.27 -8.64
CA LEU A 291 5.41 -8.39 -9.53
C LEU A 291 5.25 -7.12 -10.35
N HIS A 292 5.31 -7.26 -11.67
CA HIS A 292 4.91 -6.19 -12.58
C HIS A 292 3.43 -5.90 -12.29
N LEU A 293 3.16 -4.76 -11.70
CA LEU A 293 1.79 -4.31 -11.47
C LEU A 293 1.31 -3.68 -12.76
N ASP A 294 0.26 -4.24 -13.35
CA ASP A 294 -0.39 -3.66 -14.51
C ASP A 294 -1.14 -2.39 -14.08
N TYR A 295 -0.61 -1.23 -14.47
CA TYR A 295 -1.28 0.06 -14.32
C TYR A 295 -0.90 1.00 -15.45
N THR A 296 -1.79 1.95 -15.74
CA THR A 296 -1.51 2.98 -16.73
C THR A 296 -0.47 3.97 -16.19
N HIS A 297 0.76 3.90 -16.69
CA HIS A 297 1.82 4.83 -16.31
C HIS A 297 1.40 6.30 -16.44
N GLY A 298 1.57 7.07 -15.36
CA GLY A 298 1.13 8.46 -15.27
C GLY A 298 -0.23 8.64 -14.61
N SER A 299 -1.04 7.58 -14.47
CA SER A 299 -2.39 7.69 -13.90
C SER A 299 -2.38 8.10 -12.44
N ILE A 300 -1.39 7.67 -11.65
CA ILE A 300 -1.30 8.02 -10.23
C ILE A 300 -1.04 9.51 -10.10
N ARG A 301 -0.09 10.05 -10.87
CA ARG A 301 0.17 11.49 -10.90
C ARG A 301 -1.03 12.29 -11.39
N GLU A 302 -1.76 11.79 -12.40
CA GLU A 302 -2.96 12.46 -12.93
C GLU A 302 -4.02 12.71 -11.86
N LEU A 303 -4.19 11.79 -10.90
CA LEU A 303 -5.11 11.96 -9.75
C LEU A 303 -4.79 13.20 -8.89
N TRP A 304 -3.54 13.67 -8.90
CA TRP A 304 -3.08 14.82 -8.12
C TRP A 304 -2.79 16.06 -8.98
N SER A 305 -2.95 15.96 -10.31
CA SER A 305 -2.44 16.97 -11.25
C SER A 305 -3.43 18.06 -11.64
N GLU A 306 -4.55 18.23 -10.91
CA GLU A 306 -5.39 19.43 -11.07
C GLU A 306 -4.57 20.73 -10.83
N ASP A 307 -3.47 20.66 -10.06
CA ASP A 307 -2.62 21.81 -9.70
C ASP A 307 -1.29 21.96 -10.49
N VAL A 308 -0.96 21.09 -11.45
CA VAL A 308 0.28 21.23 -12.26
C VAL A 308 0.03 22.04 -13.55
N SER A 309 -1.04 22.84 -13.55
CA SER A 309 -1.43 23.72 -14.65
C SER A 309 -0.35 24.78 -14.96
N HIS A 310 0.47 24.46 -15.97
CA HIS A 310 0.99 25.35 -17.00
C HIS A 310 1.35 26.80 -16.59
N GLY A 311 2.50 26.96 -15.94
CA GLY A 311 3.32 28.13 -16.21
C GLY A 311 3.91 27.99 -17.62
N THR A 312 3.40 28.79 -18.55
CA THR A 312 3.78 28.92 -19.98
C THR A 312 3.10 27.97 -20.96
N GLY A 313 2.35 28.57 -21.87
CA GLY A 313 1.57 27.90 -22.88
C GLY A 313 2.45 27.24 -23.93
N THR A 314 2.33 25.92 -24.02
CA THR A 314 2.50 25.16 -25.26
C THR A 314 1.56 23.97 -25.19
N SER A 315 0.88 23.73 -26.31
CA SER A 315 -0.12 22.70 -26.59
C SER A 315 -0.06 21.44 -25.72
N HIS A 316 -1.24 20.93 -25.36
CA HIS A 316 -1.50 19.53 -25.01
C HIS A 316 -1.03 18.58 -26.13
N ALA A 317 0.28 18.45 -26.31
CA ALA A 317 0.85 17.24 -26.85
C ALA A 317 0.83 16.27 -25.68
N LYS A 318 -0.01 15.23 -25.78
CA LYS A 318 0.07 14.04 -24.94
C LYS A 318 1.49 13.50 -25.12
N VAL A 319 2.43 13.92 -24.26
CA VAL A 319 3.82 13.49 -24.30
C VAL A 319 3.78 12.01 -24.00
N ARG A 320 3.78 11.20 -25.06
CA ARG A 320 3.82 9.75 -24.98
C ARG A 320 5.06 9.39 -24.16
N SER A 321 4.84 8.64 -23.08
CA SER A 321 5.93 7.94 -22.42
C SER A 321 6.74 7.20 -23.48
N VAL A 322 8.06 7.34 -23.44
CA VAL A 322 8.99 6.67 -24.37
C VAL A 322 8.74 5.14 -24.38
N PHE A 323 8.15 4.60 -23.31
CA PHE A 323 7.86 3.18 -23.14
C PHE A 323 6.53 2.70 -23.72
N THR A 324 5.53 3.57 -23.96
CA THR A 324 4.26 3.13 -24.56
C THR A 324 4.49 2.54 -25.97
N LYS A 325 5.46 3.07 -26.73
CA LYS A 325 5.87 2.51 -28.02
C LYS A 325 6.53 1.13 -27.94
N LEU A 326 7.19 0.81 -26.83
CA LEU A 326 7.85 -0.48 -26.63
C LEU A 326 6.85 -1.57 -26.26
N ILE A 327 5.85 -1.23 -25.43
CA ILE A 327 4.78 -2.14 -25.02
C ILE A 327 3.78 -2.36 -26.17
N ASP A 328 3.37 -1.30 -26.90
CA ASP A 328 2.46 -1.43 -28.05
C ASP A 328 3.05 -2.24 -29.22
N GLY A 329 4.39 -2.33 -29.29
CA GLY A 329 5.10 -3.17 -30.24
C GLY A 329 5.11 -4.66 -29.88
N TRP A 330 4.71 -5.03 -28.65
CA TRP A 330 4.78 -6.39 -28.13
C TRP A 330 3.43 -7.13 -28.17
N SER A 331 2.29 -6.44 -28.27
CA SER A 331 0.97 -7.07 -28.45
C SER A 331 0.71 -7.59 -29.87
N LYS A 332 1.72 -7.58 -30.75
CA LYS A 332 1.61 -7.98 -32.17
C LYS A 332 2.63 -9.07 -32.59
N VAL A 333 3.19 -9.82 -31.64
CA VAL A 333 4.05 -10.98 -31.95
C VAL A 333 3.48 -12.24 -31.35
#